data_AF-A0A0X7A010-F1
#
_entry.id   AF-A0A0X7A010-F1
#
_cell.length_a   1.000
_cell.length_b   1.000
_cell.length_c   1.000
_cell.angle_alpha   90.00
_cell.angle_beta   90.00
_cell.angle_gamma   90.00
#
_symmetry.space_group_name_H-M   'P 1'
#
loop_
_entity.id
_entity.type
_entity.pdbx_description
1 polymer ?
#
loop_
_entity_poly.entity_id
_entity_poly.type
_entity_poly.pdbx_seq_one_letter_code
_entity_poly.pdbx_strand_id
1 'polypeptide(L)'
;MKVSTILLCDQVVRLGGIHLASNTTGIPVATVSDAVNRLETALSVKLFVQGAKGLILTAEGGRLGPYLAQAAHEIFAIHGACGDDRTKDIYQRSVSLIALFRFVDILESGSIRKSALRLQIGQPQLTRMMAMLEDNLGVQLFERTRSGSRASPEGLRISPHVNKLRDIWAALDSTSALRFKRHLRHWSFGGIPPATTDSPSAIILARIAANWARRFDTPLLMQPGLADSLLEGLEQQRYDAVLVDMPVNNSRLRSREVLRSHLSCFLQHEAPEMTDADSPSQMREAILKHPLVLPSRASGLRQTAESFLEHLLGPTWLSKVQLIEIDSIPVAVQLIVGHGYCSILPSSVGITSPKVTRIPLPMTFSVPLLLAWRADDRGTDMAQRVLQLLDMTS
;
A
#
# COMPACT_ATOMS: atom_id res chain seq x y z
N MET A 1 -5.84 19.86 -2.13
CA MET A 1 -6.35 20.10 -3.50
C MET A 1 -6.83 21.54 -3.62
N LYS A 2 -6.68 22.18 -4.79
CA LYS A 2 -7.09 23.58 -5.03
C LYS A 2 -8.50 23.63 -5.63
N VAL A 3 -9.23 24.73 -5.44
CA VAL A 3 -10.56 24.93 -6.02
C VAL A 3 -10.53 24.97 -7.55
N SER A 4 -9.45 25.51 -8.14
CA SER A 4 -9.24 25.53 -9.59
C SER A 4 -9.18 24.13 -10.20
N THR A 5 -8.74 23.12 -9.44
CA THR A 5 -8.78 21.72 -9.88
C THR A 5 -10.22 21.25 -10.13
N ILE A 6 -11.15 21.56 -9.22
CA ILE A 6 -12.57 21.20 -9.38
C ILE A 6 -13.17 21.94 -10.57
N LEU A 7 -12.94 23.24 -10.67
CA LEU A 7 -13.48 24.07 -11.75
C LEU A 7 -13.00 23.61 -13.13
N LEU A 8 -11.71 23.29 -13.28
CA LEU A 8 -11.18 22.80 -14.54
C LEU A 8 -11.74 21.42 -14.91
N CYS A 9 -11.86 20.51 -13.94
CA CYS A 9 -12.44 19.19 -14.20
C CYS A 9 -13.92 19.29 -14.59
N ASP A 10 -14.68 20.14 -13.92
CA ASP A 10 -16.05 20.45 -14.28
C ASP A 10 -16.17 20.98 -15.72
N GLN A 11 -15.29 21.88 -16.15
CA GLN A 11 -15.24 22.33 -17.55
C GLN A 11 -14.94 21.19 -18.52
N VAL A 12 -14.01 20.29 -18.21
CA VAL A 12 -13.72 19.11 -19.05
C VAL A 12 -14.95 18.18 -19.13
N VAL A 13 -15.67 17.96 -18.02
CA VAL A 13 -16.90 17.16 -18.02
C VAL A 13 -17.99 17.80 -18.89
N ARG A 14 -18.23 19.12 -18.74
CA ARG A 14 -19.27 19.83 -19.50
C ARG A 14 -18.98 19.89 -20.99
N LEU A 15 -17.73 20.15 -21.37
CA LEU A 15 -17.33 20.36 -22.76
C LEU A 15 -16.90 19.07 -23.46
N GLY A 16 -16.69 17.99 -22.72
CA GLY A 16 -16.29 16.69 -23.27
C GLY A 16 -14.86 16.65 -23.82
N GLY A 17 -13.96 17.50 -23.31
CA GLY A 17 -12.57 17.49 -23.77
C GLY A 17 -11.64 18.50 -23.12
N ILE A 18 -10.38 18.09 -22.92
CA ILE A 18 -9.32 18.92 -22.31
C ILE A 18 -9.00 20.14 -23.18
N HIS A 19 -8.92 19.97 -24.50
CA HIS A 19 -8.64 21.08 -25.43
C HIS A 19 -9.77 22.12 -25.44
N LEU A 20 -11.03 21.69 -25.37
CA LEU A 20 -12.19 22.59 -25.34
C LEU A 20 -12.24 23.38 -24.02
N ALA A 21 -11.96 22.71 -22.90
CA ALA A 21 -11.84 23.36 -21.59
C ALA A 21 -10.68 24.36 -21.55
N SER A 22 -9.54 24.02 -22.14
CA SER A 22 -8.38 24.92 -22.27
C SER A 22 -8.74 26.20 -23.05
N ASN A 23 -9.37 26.06 -24.21
CA ASN A 23 -9.77 27.21 -25.04
C ASN A 23 -10.79 28.11 -24.35
N THR A 24 -11.75 27.52 -23.62
CA THR A 24 -12.83 28.27 -22.96
C THR A 24 -12.32 29.02 -21.72
N THR A 25 -11.44 28.39 -20.95
CA THR A 25 -10.90 28.97 -19.71
C THR A 25 -9.67 29.84 -19.92
N GLY A 26 -8.97 29.69 -21.04
CA GLY A 26 -7.67 30.32 -21.30
C GLY A 26 -6.51 29.68 -20.53
N ILE A 27 -6.73 28.53 -19.87
CA ILE A 27 -5.71 27.80 -19.11
C ILE A 27 -5.00 26.80 -20.03
N PRO A 28 -3.66 26.66 -19.97
CA PRO A 28 -2.93 25.73 -20.83
C PRO A 28 -3.41 24.28 -20.72
N VAL A 29 -3.45 23.55 -21.85
CA VAL A 29 -3.88 22.14 -21.95
C VAL A 29 -3.18 21.25 -20.91
N ALA A 30 -1.87 21.44 -20.71
CA ALA A 30 -1.09 20.67 -19.72
C ALA A 30 -1.63 20.88 -18.29
N THR A 31 -1.98 22.11 -17.92
CA THR A 31 -2.54 22.43 -16.60
C THR A 31 -3.95 21.87 -16.42
N VAL A 32 -4.78 21.89 -17.48
CA VAL A 32 -6.10 21.27 -17.46
C VAL A 32 -5.99 19.75 -17.31
N SER A 33 -5.09 19.11 -18.06
CA SER A 33 -4.80 17.67 -17.95
C SER A 33 -4.29 17.30 -16.55
N ASP A 34 -3.39 18.09 -15.98
CA ASP A 34 -2.90 17.91 -14.61
C ASP A 34 -4.02 18.04 -13.57
N ALA A 35 -4.95 18.96 -13.78
CA ALA A 35 -6.10 19.12 -12.89
C ALA A 35 -6.96 17.84 -12.89
N VAL A 36 -7.26 17.29 -14.07
CA VAL A 36 -7.98 16.02 -14.22
C VAL A 36 -7.23 14.89 -13.52
N ASN A 37 -5.95 14.71 -13.81
CA ASN A 37 -5.13 13.66 -13.18
C ASN A 37 -5.10 13.77 -11.65
N ARG A 38 -4.97 15.00 -11.11
CA ARG A 38 -4.99 15.25 -9.65
C ARG A 38 -6.32 14.90 -9.03
N LEU A 39 -7.43 15.25 -9.67
CA LEU A 39 -8.77 14.92 -9.17
C LEU A 39 -9.03 13.41 -9.26
N GLU A 40 -8.71 12.76 -10.38
CA GLU A 40 -8.82 11.31 -10.54
C GLU A 40 -8.00 10.55 -9.48
N THR A 41 -6.78 11.02 -9.21
CA THR A 41 -5.92 10.46 -8.15
C THR A 41 -6.55 10.68 -6.77
N ALA A 42 -7.03 11.89 -6.46
CA ALA A 42 -7.64 12.21 -5.18
C ALA A 42 -8.92 11.39 -4.93
N LEU A 43 -9.71 11.13 -5.98
CA LEU A 43 -10.93 10.33 -5.90
C LEU A 43 -10.68 8.83 -6.12
N SER A 44 -9.47 8.43 -6.50
CA SER A 44 -9.11 7.07 -6.92
C SER A 44 -10.03 6.49 -8.00
N VAL A 45 -10.45 7.32 -8.96
CA VAL A 45 -11.40 6.99 -10.01
C VAL A 45 -10.96 7.61 -11.33
N LYS A 46 -11.08 6.84 -12.42
CA LYS A 46 -10.97 7.38 -13.78
C LYS A 46 -12.30 8.01 -14.21
N LEU A 47 -12.28 9.32 -14.43
CA LEU A 47 -13.42 10.10 -14.92
C LEU A 47 -13.47 10.06 -16.45
N PHE A 48 -12.30 9.92 -17.09
CA PHE A 48 -12.18 9.94 -18.55
C PHE A 48 -11.31 8.79 -19.08
N VAL A 49 -11.60 8.37 -20.31
CA VAL A 49 -10.80 7.40 -21.08
C VAL A 49 -10.61 7.85 -22.52
N GLN A 50 -9.52 7.44 -23.16
CA GLN A 50 -9.27 7.73 -24.56
C GLN A 50 -10.13 6.82 -25.44
N GLY A 51 -10.97 7.41 -26.29
CA GLY A 51 -11.76 6.71 -27.30
C GLY A 51 -11.33 7.04 -28.73
N ALA A 52 -11.93 6.36 -29.71
CA ALA A 52 -11.58 6.48 -31.12
C ALA A 52 -11.78 7.90 -31.72
N LYS A 53 -12.65 8.71 -31.10
CA LYS A 53 -12.96 10.09 -31.53
C LYS A 53 -12.59 11.16 -30.49
N GLY A 54 -11.78 10.80 -29.49
CA GLY A 54 -11.36 11.71 -28.42
C GLY A 54 -11.70 11.20 -27.02
N LEU A 55 -11.74 12.12 -26.06
CA LEU A 55 -11.93 11.81 -24.65
C LEU A 55 -13.39 11.42 -24.38
N ILE A 56 -13.61 10.26 -23.77
CA ILE A 56 -14.94 9.76 -23.41
C ILE A 56 -15.08 9.75 -21.89
N LEU A 57 -16.25 10.18 -21.40
CA LEU A 57 -16.60 10.14 -19.99
C LEU A 57 -16.88 8.69 -19.57
N THR A 58 -16.28 8.23 -18.47
CA THR A 58 -16.57 6.90 -17.92
C THR A 58 -17.93 6.87 -17.24
N ALA A 59 -18.44 5.69 -16.88
CA ALA A 59 -19.66 5.56 -16.08
C ALA A 59 -19.54 6.30 -14.74
N GLU A 60 -18.36 6.25 -14.10
CA GLU A 60 -18.09 7.00 -12.87
C GLU A 60 -17.96 8.51 -13.14
N GLY A 61 -17.37 8.91 -14.27
CA GLY A 61 -17.35 10.31 -14.70
C GLY A 61 -18.76 10.88 -14.90
N GLY A 62 -19.66 10.10 -15.51
CA GLY A 62 -21.07 10.47 -15.67
C GLY A 62 -21.81 10.60 -14.34
N ARG A 63 -21.52 9.70 -13.39
CA ARG A 63 -22.13 9.71 -12.06
C ARG A 63 -21.61 10.85 -11.17
N LEU A 64 -20.32 11.19 -11.27
CA LEU A 64 -19.68 12.23 -10.46
C LEU A 64 -19.82 13.63 -11.06
N GLY A 65 -20.09 13.73 -12.37
CA GLY A 65 -20.30 15.00 -13.07
C GLY A 65 -21.27 15.97 -12.38
N PRO A 66 -22.47 15.55 -11.96
CA PRO A 66 -23.41 16.42 -11.23
C PRO A 66 -22.83 16.99 -9.93
N TYR A 67 -22.05 16.21 -9.18
CA TYR A 67 -21.42 16.66 -7.94
C TYR A 67 -20.28 17.67 -8.22
N LEU A 68 -19.50 17.45 -9.30
CA LEU A 68 -18.49 18.43 -9.73
C LEU A 68 -19.14 19.74 -10.16
N ALA A 69 -20.28 19.68 -10.85
CA ALA A 69 -21.04 20.86 -11.22
C ALA A 69 -21.60 21.62 -10.02
N GLN A 70 -22.10 20.91 -9.01
CA GLN A 70 -22.56 21.50 -7.74
C GLN A 70 -21.39 22.13 -6.96
N ALA A 71 -20.24 21.44 -6.88
CA ALA A 71 -19.05 21.97 -6.23
C ALA A 71 -18.55 23.24 -6.94
N ALA A 72 -18.53 23.24 -8.28
CA ALA A 72 -18.18 24.40 -9.07
C ALA A 72 -19.12 25.59 -8.82
N HIS A 73 -20.43 25.34 -8.71
CA HIS A 73 -21.42 26.37 -8.37
C HIS A 73 -21.12 27.02 -7.01
N GLU A 74 -20.87 26.23 -5.96
CA GLU A 74 -20.53 26.79 -4.64
C GLU A 74 -19.19 27.52 -4.65
N ILE A 75 -18.20 27.06 -5.41
CA ILE A 75 -16.92 27.77 -5.59
C ILE A 75 -17.14 29.15 -6.24
N PHE A 76 -17.97 29.25 -7.28
CA PHE A 76 -18.32 30.54 -7.89
C PHE A 76 -19.08 31.43 -6.91
N ALA A 77 -20.01 30.87 -6.13
CA ALA A 77 -20.75 31.64 -5.13
C ALA A 77 -19.84 32.20 -4.02
N ILE A 78 -18.82 31.44 -3.58
CA ILE A 78 -17.80 31.93 -2.64
C ILE A 78 -17.07 33.15 -3.22
N HIS A 79 -16.60 33.08 -4.46
CA HIS A 79 -15.86 34.18 -5.09
C HIS A 79 -16.76 35.40 -5.35
N GLY A 80 -17.99 35.18 -5.83
CA GLY A 80 -18.96 36.26 -6.03
C GLY A 80 -19.36 36.96 -4.73
N ALA A 81 -19.46 36.22 -3.62
CA ALA A 81 -19.69 36.81 -2.31
C ALA A 81 -18.52 37.68 -1.80
N CYS A 82 -17.31 37.45 -2.31
CA CYS A 82 -16.13 38.28 -2.06
C CYS A 82 -16.03 39.51 -3.01
N GLY A 83 -16.99 39.72 -3.91
CA GLY A 83 -16.99 40.83 -4.87
C GLY A 83 -16.13 40.61 -6.12
N ASP A 84 -15.74 39.36 -6.39
CA ASP A 84 -14.95 39.01 -7.58
C ASP A 84 -15.86 38.66 -8.78
N ASP A 85 -16.18 39.64 -9.61
CA ASP A 85 -16.95 39.45 -10.85
C ASP A 85 -16.11 38.92 -12.02
N ARG A 86 -14.78 38.75 -11.86
CA ARG A 86 -13.89 38.31 -12.94
C ARG A 86 -13.73 36.79 -12.95
N THR A 87 -14.69 36.11 -13.59
CA THR A 87 -14.73 34.63 -13.70
C THR A 87 -13.43 33.99 -14.19
N LYS A 88 -12.63 34.68 -15.02
CA LYS A 88 -11.36 34.17 -15.55
C LYS A 88 -10.25 34.06 -14.50
N ASP A 89 -10.21 34.97 -13.54
CA ASP A 89 -9.13 35.02 -12.53
C ASP A 89 -9.28 33.85 -11.53
N ILE A 90 -10.51 33.37 -11.32
CA ILE A 90 -10.83 32.26 -10.41
C ILE A 90 -10.10 30.97 -10.80
N TYR A 91 -9.92 30.69 -12.09
CA TYR A 91 -9.18 29.49 -12.54
C TYR A 91 -7.68 29.56 -12.24
N GLN A 92 -7.13 30.77 -12.09
CA GLN A 92 -5.71 31.01 -11.80
C GLN A 92 -5.42 31.13 -10.30
N ARG A 93 -6.43 31.50 -9.50
CA ARG A 93 -6.29 31.65 -8.05
C ARG A 93 -5.91 30.36 -7.35
N SER A 94 -5.03 30.48 -6.35
CA SER A 94 -4.52 29.36 -5.58
C SER A 94 -5.28 29.12 -4.27
N VAL A 95 -6.62 29.12 -4.32
CA VAL A 95 -7.46 28.85 -3.15
C VAL A 95 -7.47 27.35 -2.83
N SER A 96 -7.21 27.02 -1.58
CA SER A 96 -7.11 25.64 -1.08
C SER A 96 -8.43 25.17 -0.47
N LEU A 97 -8.92 24.00 -0.87
CA LEU A 97 -10.15 23.41 -0.31
C LEU A 97 -10.01 23.10 1.19
N ILE A 98 -8.85 22.59 1.60
CA ILE A 98 -8.62 22.31 3.02
C ILE A 98 -8.64 23.60 3.83
N ALA A 99 -8.13 24.71 3.29
CA ALA A 99 -8.18 25.99 3.98
C ALA A 99 -9.63 26.48 4.15
N LEU A 100 -10.46 26.38 3.11
CA LEU A 100 -11.88 26.71 3.19
C LEU A 100 -12.61 25.87 4.26
N PHE A 101 -12.40 24.56 4.30
CA PHE A 101 -13.04 23.71 5.32
C PHE A 101 -12.57 24.06 6.73
N ARG A 102 -11.29 24.39 6.89
CA ARG A 102 -10.70 24.79 8.18
C ARG A 102 -11.20 26.15 8.65
N PHE A 103 -11.52 27.05 7.73
CA PHE A 103 -12.20 28.30 8.03
C PHE A 103 -13.55 28.04 8.72
N VAL A 104 -14.39 27.14 8.17
CA VAL A 104 -15.66 26.79 8.81
C VAL A 104 -15.46 26.05 10.14
N ASP A 105 -14.45 25.18 10.25
CA ASP A 105 -14.10 24.52 11.53
C ASP A 105 -13.77 25.54 12.64
N ILE A 106 -13.12 26.66 12.27
CA ILE A 106 -12.81 27.75 13.19
C ILE A 106 -14.09 28.50 13.58
N LEU A 107 -14.98 28.76 12.63
CA LEU A 107 -16.28 29.40 12.91
C LEU A 107 -17.11 28.59 13.90
N GLU A 108 -17.22 27.28 13.68
CA GLU A 108 -17.95 26.37 14.56
C GLU A 108 -17.34 26.29 15.96
N SER A 109 -16.01 26.34 16.07
CA SER A 109 -15.32 26.26 17.36
C SER A 109 -15.19 27.62 18.09
N GLY A 110 -15.49 28.72 17.39
CA GLY A 110 -15.38 30.09 17.88
C GLY A 110 -13.96 30.55 18.23
N SER A 111 -12.93 29.75 17.94
CA SER A 111 -11.55 30.08 18.29
C SER A 111 -10.55 29.29 17.45
N ILE A 112 -9.59 30.00 16.85
CA ILE A 112 -8.46 29.39 16.14
C ILE A 112 -7.69 28.42 17.05
N ARG A 113 -7.48 28.77 18.32
CA ARG A 113 -6.78 27.91 19.29
C ARG A 113 -7.55 26.61 19.56
N LYS A 114 -8.86 26.69 19.78
CA LYS A 114 -9.70 25.49 20.00
C LYS A 114 -9.74 24.61 18.76
N SER A 115 -9.88 25.20 17.58
CA SER A 115 -9.85 24.48 16.31
C SER A 115 -8.51 23.76 16.09
N ALA A 116 -7.38 24.45 16.31
CA ALA A 116 -6.05 23.88 16.15
C ALA A 116 -5.83 22.66 17.08
N LEU A 117 -6.26 22.76 18.34
CA LEU A 117 -6.20 21.65 19.30
C LEU A 117 -7.07 20.46 18.84
N ARG A 118 -8.32 20.71 18.43
CA ARG A 118 -9.25 19.69 17.93
C ARG A 118 -8.71 18.98 16.68
N LEU A 119 -8.06 19.74 15.80
CA LEU A 119 -7.48 19.26 14.55
C LEU A 119 -6.06 18.69 14.72
N GLN A 120 -5.50 18.73 15.93
CA GLN A 120 -4.13 18.30 16.24
C GLN A 120 -3.05 18.95 15.35
N ILE A 121 -3.24 20.23 15.00
CA ILE A 121 -2.27 21.02 14.24
C ILE A 121 -1.75 22.18 15.08
N GLY A 122 -0.56 22.69 14.75
CA GLY A 122 -0.01 23.85 15.44
C GLY A 122 -0.87 25.10 15.21
N GLN A 123 -1.19 25.85 16.27
CA GLN A 123 -1.90 27.13 16.13
C GLN A 123 -1.20 28.10 15.13
N PRO A 124 0.14 28.25 15.11
CA PRO A 124 0.81 29.10 14.11
C PRO A 124 0.58 28.65 12.66
N GLN A 125 0.46 27.34 12.44
CA GLN A 125 0.17 26.75 11.15
C GLN A 125 -1.25 27.09 10.69
N LEU A 126 -2.24 26.97 11.58
CA LEU A 126 -3.64 27.29 11.27
C LEU A 126 -3.82 28.80 11.00
N THR A 127 -3.20 29.67 11.79
CA THR A 127 -3.23 31.12 11.56
C THR A 127 -2.62 31.49 10.21
N ARG A 128 -1.45 30.92 9.86
CA ARG A 128 -0.80 31.17 8.56
C ARG A 128 -1.69 30.70 7.40
N MET A 129 -2.34 29.55 7.54
CA MET A 129 -3.26 29.03 6.53
C MET A 129 -4.47 29.95 6.32
N MET A 130 -5.02 30.55 7.39
CA MET A 130 -6.12 31.50 7.29
C MET A 130 -5.69 32.81 6.63
N ALA A 131 -4.52 33.35 6.99
CA ALA A 131 -3.98 34.55 6.34
C ALA A 131 -3.75 34.34 4.84
N MET A 132 -3.22 33.17 4.43
CA MET A 132 -3.09 32.83 3.02
C MET A 132 -4.45 32.68 2.33
N LEU A 133 -5.47 32.16 3.03
CA LEU A 133 -6.81 32.03 2.47
C LEU A 133 -7.44 33.41 2.21
N GLU A 134 -7.34 34.31 3.18
CA GLU A 134 -7.80 35.70 3.09
C GLU A 134 -7.12 36.44 1.93
N ASP A 135 -5.80 36.30 1.80
CA ASP A 135 -5.02 36.87 0.69
C ASP A 135 -5.47 36.33 -0.69
N ASN A 136 -5.65 35.02 -0.82
CA ASN A 136 -6.11 34.41 -2.08
C ASN A 136 -7.57 34.78 -2.42
N LEU A 137 -8.42 35.03 -1.42
CA LEU A 137 -9.81 35.47 -1.63
C LEU A 137 -9.92 36.99 -1.82
N GLY A 138 -8.95 37.76 -1.32
CA GLY A 138 -8.95 39.23 -1.36
C GLY A 138 -9.84 39.88 -0.29
N VAL A 139 -10.27 39.12 0.72
CA VAL A 139 -11.17 39.59 1.79
C VAL A 139 -10.69 39.11 3.15
N GLN A 140 -11.00 39.86 4.21
CA GLN A 140 -10.82 39.39 5.58
C GLN A 140 -11.98 38.45 5.93
N LEU A 141 -11.68 37.28 6.48
CA LEU A 141 -12.66 36.29 6.94
C LEU A 141 -12.87 36.36 8.45
N PHE A 142 -11.87 36.88 9.17
CA PHE A 142 -11.92 37.10 10.60
C PHE A 142 -11.55 38.54 11.00
N GLU A 143 -12.23 39.05 12.02
CA GLU A 143 -11.90 40.29 12.71
C GLU A 143 -11.20 39.98 14.03
N ARG A 144 -10.19 40.78 14.39
CA ARG A 144 -9.52 40.68 15.70
C ARG A 144 -10.40 41.28 16.79
N THR A 145 -10.62 40.53 17.87
CA THR A 145 -11.34 41.00 19.05
C THR A 145 -10.49 40.81 20.32
N ARG A 146 -10.88 41.46 21.42
CA ARG A 146 -10.20 41.31 22.73
C ARG A 146 -10.26 39.88 23.29
N SER A 147 -11.19 39.05 22.82
CA SER A 147 -11.38 37.66 23.25
C SER A 147 -10.95 36.61 22.21
N GLY A 148 -10.40 37.02 21.07
CA GLY A 148 -9.93 36.12 20.01
C GLY A 148 -10.22 36.64 18.61
N SER A 149 -10.90 35.83 17.81
CA SER A 149 -11.25 36.12 16.41
C SER A 149 -12.74 35.90 16.20
N ARG A 150 -13.42 36.84 15.56
CA ARG A 150 -14.85 36.73 15.18
C ARG A 150 -14.96 36.69 13.65
N ALA A 151 -15.98 36.03 13.12
CA ALA A 151 -16.27 36.08 11.69
C ALA A 151 -16.51 37.53 11.22
N SER A 152 -15.89 37.92 10.10
CA SER A 152 -16.25 39.16 9.39
C SER A 152 -17.60 39.02 8.68
N PRO A 153 -18.22 40.11 8.21
CA PRO A 153 -19.40 40.06 7.36
C PRO A 153 -19.21 39.17 6.12
N GLU A 154 -18.05 39.23 5.48
CA GLU A 154 -17.67 38.41 4.33
C GLU A 154 -17.55 36.94 4.72
N GLY A 155 -16.92 36.65 5.86
CA GLY A 155 -16.83 35.31 6.43
C GLY A 155 -18.20 34.69 6.65
N LEU A 156 -19.13 35.46 7.24
CA LEU A 156 -20.51 35.01 7.43
C LEU A 156 -21.23 34.76 6.10
N ARG A 157 -21.02 35.60 5.09
CA ARG A 157 -21.61 35.43 3.75
C ARG A 157 -21.13 34.19 3.02
N ILE A 158 -19.82 33.86 3.08
CA ILE A 158 -19.29 32.68 2.37
C ILE A 158 -19.51 31.37 3.13
N SER A 159 -19.69 31.43 4.46
CA SER A 159 -19.78 30.23 5.30
C SER A 159 -20.84 29.19 4.87
N PRO A 160 -22.05 29.56 4.39
CA PRO A 160 -23.03 28.57 3.93
C PRO A 160 -22.58 27.86 2.65
N HIS A 161 -21.92 28.58 1.75
CA HIS A 161 -21.38 28.02 0.50
C HIS A 161 -20.22 27.07 0.78
N VAL A 162 -19.34 27.42 1.72
CA VAL A 162 -18.25 26.54 2.14
C VAL A 162 -18.78 25.28 2.83
N ASN A 163 -19.84 25.40 3.64
CA ASN A 163 -20.52 24.24 4.23
C ASN A 163 -21.09 23.30 3.17
N LYS A 164 -21.85 23.84 2.20
CA LYS A 164 -22.37 23.04 1.08
C LYS A 164 -21.25 22.40 0.27
N LEU A 165 -20.18 23.14 -0.01
CA LEU A 165 -19.00 22.62 -0.71
C LEU A 165 -18.32 21.50 0.10
N ARG A 166 -18.28 21.60 1.43
CA ARG A 166 -17.79 20.54 2.32
C ARG A 166 -18.66 19.29 2.23
N ASP A 167 -19.98 19.46 2.22
CA ASP A 167 -20.93 18.35 2.10
C ASP A 167 -20.86 17.69 0.72
N ILE A 168 -20.78 18.47 -0.35
CA ILE A 168 -20.59 17.98 -1.72
C ILE A 168 -19.23 17.29 -1.84
N TRP A 169 -18.17 17.83 -1.23
CA TRP A 169 -16.86 17.19 -1.24
C TRP A 169 -16.86 15.89 -0.44
N ALA A 170 -17.52 15.86 0.71
CA ALA A 170 -17.75 14.65 1.47
C ALA A 170 -18.63 13.66 0.70
N ALA A 171 -19.57 14.13 -0.12
CA ALA A 171 -20.36 13.33 -1.04
C ALA A 171 -19.50 12.83 -2.21
N LEU A 172 -18.60 13.63 -2.80
CA LEU A 172 -17.67 13.18 -3.83
C LEU A 172 -16.74 12.10 -3.28
N ASP A 173 -16.21 12.33 -2.07
CA ASP A 173 -15.42 11.35 -1.32
C ASP A 173 -16.25 10.13 -0.90
N SER A 174 -17.51 10.29 -0.48
CA SER A 174 -18.36 9.18 -0.03
C SER A 174 -19.13 8.50 -1.15
N THR A 175 -19.30 9.08 -2.33
CA THR A 175 -20.00 8.41 -3.45
C THR A 175 -18.99 7.71 -4.36
N SER A 176 -17.72 8.15 -4.42
CA SER A 176 -16.62 7.24 -4.77
C SER A 176 -16.45 6.20 -3.65
N ALA A 177 -16.53 6.59 -2.38
CA ALA A 177 -16.35 5.69 -1.26
C ALA A 177 -17.58 4.98 -0.66
N LEU A 178 -18.75 4.90 -1.29
CA LEU A 178 -19.86 4.06 -0.76
C LEU A 178 -19.86 2.69 -1.43
N ARG A 179 -19.30 2.62 -2.65
CA ARG A 179 -18.71 1.37 -3.16
C ARG A 179 -17.28 1.17 -2.63
N PHE A 180 -16.49 2.24 -2.50
CA PHE A 180 -15.07 2.11 -2.16
C PHE A 180 -14.69 2.14 -0.66
N LYS A 181 -15.49 2.61 0.33
CA LYS A 181 -15.23 2.43 1.79
C LYS A 181 -15.64 1.05 2.30
N ARG A 182 -16.52 0.31 1.61
CA ARG A 182 -16.55 -1.16 1.76
C ARG A 182 -15.29 -1.82 1.19
N HIS A 183 -14.62 -1.18 0.22
CA HIS A 183 -13.37 -1.68 -0.37
C HIS A 183 -12.05 -1.11 0.22
N LEU A 184 -12.08 -0.03 1.01
CA LEU A 184 -10.91 0.64 1.60
C LEU A 184 -10.86 0.59 3.14
N ARG A 185 -11.46 -0.43 3.73
CA ARG A 185 -10.72 -1.16 4.77
C ARG A 185 -10.28 -2.49 4.20
N HIS A 186 -9.54 -2.48 3.09
CA HIS A 186 -8.80 -3.69 2.76
C HIS A 186 -7.67 -3.82 3.76
N TRP A 187 -7.61 -4.98 4.40
CA TRP A 187 -6.43 -5.37 5.17
C TRP A 187 -5.33 -5.72 4.18
N SER A 188 -4.13 -5.19 4.40
CA SER A 188 -2.99 -5.51 3.56
C SER A 188 -2.12 -6.55 4.26
N PHE A 189 -1.92 -7.70 3.63
CA PHE A 189 -1.13 -8.79 4.19
C PHE A 189 -0.04 -9.20 3.21
N GLY A 190 1.20 -9.06 3.64
CA GLY A 190 2.36 -9.55 2.89
C GLY A 190 2.67 -11.00 3.24
N GLY A 191 3.09 -11.81 2.28
CA GLY A 191 3.52 -13.18 2.57
C GLY A 191 4.68 -13.60 1.69
N ILE A 192 5.64 -14.32 2.24
CA ILE A 192 6.65 -14.98 1.41
C ILE A 192 5.97 -15.97 0.44
N PRO A 193 6.42 -16.03 -0.83
CA PRO A 193 5.90 -17.01 -1.77
C PRO A 193 6.05 -18.43 -1.22
N PRO A 194 4.99 -19.26 -1.29
CA PRO A 194 5.11 -20.66 -0.90
C PRO A 194 6.10 -21.41 -1.79
N ALA A 195 6.87 -22.32 -1.18
CA ALA A 195 7.82 -23.15 -1.91
C ALA A 195 7.12 -24.16 -2.85
N THR A 196 6.00 -24.73 -2.39
CA THR A 196 5.15 -25.70 -3.09
C THR A 196 3.70 -25.52 -2.66
N THR A 197 2.75 -26.12 -3.40
CA THR A 197 1.32 -26.09 -3.05
C THR A 197 1.04 -26.67 -1.66
N ASP A 198 1.81 -27.68 -1.25
CA ASP A 198 1.63 -28.38 0.03
C ASP A 198 2.55 -27.85 1.13
N SER A 199 3.24 -26.72 0.90
CA SER A 199 4.12 -26.15 1.92
C SER A 199 3.32 -25.62 3.12
N PRO A 200 3.88 -25.63 4.33
CA PRO A 200 3.22 -25.04 5.51
C PRO A 200 2.80 -23.59 5.30
N SER A 201 3.60 -22.80 4.58
CA SER A 201 3.28 -21.42 4.21
C SER A 201 2.09 -21.32 3.25
N ALA A 202 1.97 -22.19 2.23
CA ALA A 202 0.79 -22.25 1.36
C ALA A 202 -0.47 -22.57 2.17
N ILE A 203 -0.41 -23.59 3.03
CA ILE A 203 -1.54 -24.03 3.86
C ILE A 203 -2.01 -22.89 4.78
N ILE A 204 -1.08 -22.17 5.41
CA ILE A 204 -1.39 -21.03 6.28
C ILE A 204 -2.01 -19.88 5.50
N LEU A 205 -1.41 -19.46 4.39
CA LEU A 205 -1.93 -18.36 3.57
C LEU A 205 -3.31 -18.71 3.02
N ALA A 206 -3.52 -19.93 2.54
CA ALA A 206 -4.81 -20.41 2.08
C ALA A 206 -5.85 -20.43 3.20
N ARG A 207 -5.46 -20.86 4.42
CA ARG A 207 -6.34 -20.85 5.59
C ARG A 207 -6.76 -19.43 5.98
N ILE A 208 -5.81 -18.50 6.01
CA ILE A 208 -6.08 -17.08 6.25
C ILE A 208 -7.07 -16.59 5.19
N ALA A 209 -6.78 -16.78 3.90
CA ALA A 209 -7.65 -16.36 2.80
C ALA A 209 -9.08 -16.91 2.90
N ALA A 210 -9.20 -18.23 3.06
CA ALA A 210 -10.49 -18.92 3.04
C ALA A 210 -11.35 -18.60 4.26
N ASN A 211 -10.75 -18.38 5.43
CA ASN A 211 -11.50 -18.05 6.64
C ASN A 211 -11.73 -16.55 6.79
N TRP A 212 -10.88 -15.71 6.22
CA TRP A 212 -11.06 -14.26 6.23
C TRP A 212 -12.37 -13.87 5.56
N ALA A 213 -12.58 -14.35 4.32
CA ALA A 213 -13.79 -14.06 3.55
C ALA A 213 -15.08 -14.57 4.22
N ARG A 214 -14.98 -15.61 5.06
CA ARG A 214 -16.12 -16.15 5.81
C ARG A 214 -16.44 -15.38 7.09
N ARG A 215 -15.43 -14.78 7.73
CA ARG A 215 -15.55 -14.23 9.09
C ARG A 215 -15.60 -12.70 9.14
N PHE A 216 -15.05 -12.03 8.13
CA PHE A 216 -14.94 -10.58 8.10
C PHE A 216 -15.50 -10.03 6.79
N ASP A 217 -16.37 -9.00 6.88
CA ASP A 217 -16.96 -8.29 5.72
C ASP A 217 -15.99 -7.24 5.14
N THR A 218 -14.71 -7.29 5.52
CA THR A 218 -13.65 -6.39 5.03
C THR A 218 -12.76 -7.14 4.06
N PRO A 219 -12.45 -6.61 2.87
CA PRO A 219 -11.53 -7.25 1.93
C PRO A 219 -10.14 -7.48 2.53
N LEU A 220 -9.46 -8.53 2.05
CA LEU A 220 -8.07 -8.81 2.38
C LEU A 220 -7.28 -8.83 1.08
N LEU A 221 -6.31 -7.93 0.96
CA LEU A 221 -5.32 -7.94 -0.11
C LEU A 221 -4.10 -8.72 0.37
N MET A 222 -3.80 -9.83 -0.30
CA MET A 222 -2.59 -10.61 -0.06
C MET A 222 -1.59 -10.40 -1.19
N GLN A 223 -0.36 -10.03 -0.84
CA GLN A 223 0.70 -9.76 -1.81
C GLN A 223 1.94 -10.59 -1.50
N PRO A 224 2.52 -11.24 -2.53
CA PRO A 224 3.79 -11.95 -2.36
C PRO A 224 4.94 -10.94 -2.23
N GLY A 225 5.99 -11.32 -1.50
CA GLY A 225 7.22 -10.55 -1.45
C GLY A 225 8.36 -11.29 -0.75
N LEU A 226 9.59 -10.84 -0.97
CA LEU A 226 10.75 -11.31 -0.20
C LEU A 226 10.71 -10.73 1.22
N ALA A 227 11.26 -11.46 2.18
CA ALA A 227 11.10 -11.12 3.58
C ALA A 227 11.64 -9.72 3.93
N ASP A 228 12.79 -9.30 3.39
CA ASP A 228 13.30 -7.93 3.59
C ASP A 228 12.32 -6.86 3.06
N SER A 229 11.84 -7.01 1.82
CA SER A 229 10.91 -6.05 1.20
C SER A 229 9.53 -6.02 1.88
N LEU A 230 9.13 -7.14 2.50
CA LEU A 230 7.92 -7.24 3.31
C LEU A 230 8.09 -6.51 4.64
N LEU A 231 9.22 -6.69 5.32
CA LEU A 231 9.52 -5.98 6.57
C LEU A 231 9.65 -4.47 6.34
N GLU A 232 10.35 -4.05 5.29
CA GLU A 232 10.42 -2.64 4.90
C GLU A 232 9.02 -2.08 4.56
N GLY A 233 8.20 -2.86 3.86
CA GLY A 233 6.81 -2.49 3.56
C GLY A 233 5.93 -2.39 4.80
N LEU A 234 6.19 -3.19 5.82
CA LEU A 234 5.49 -3.10 7.09
C LEU A 234 5.83 -1.79 7.82
N GLU A 235 7.08 -1.35 7.80
CA GLU A 235 7.52 -0.06 8.36
C GLU A 235 6.93 1.14 7.61
N GLN A 236 6.88 1.05 6.28
CA GLN A 236 6.31 2.08 5.38
C GLN A 236 4.78 2.08 5.34
N GLN A 237 4.11 1.28 6.20
CA GLN A 237 2.65 1.15 6.25
C GLN A 237 2.00 0.64 4.96
N ARG A 238 2.76 -0.08 4.12
CA ARG A 238 2.24 -0.78 2.92
C ARG A 238 1.51 -2.07 3.29
N TYR A 239 1.92 -2.73 4.38
CA TYR A 239 1.29 -3.92 4.93
C TYR A 239 0.77 -3.65 6.34
N ASP A 240 -0.31 -4.30 6.75
CA ASP A 240 -0.81 -4.28 8.13
C ASP A 240 -0.16 -5.38 8.98
N ALA A 241 0.09 -6.53 8.37
CA ALA A 241 0.91 -7.62 8.90
C ALA A 241 1.59 -8.37 7.75
N VAL A 242 2.67 -9.09 8.05
CA VAL A 242 3.40 -9.91 7.06
C VAL A 242 3.76 -11.28 7.63
N LEU A 243 3.85 -12.28 6.75
CA LEU A 243 4.36 -13.61 7.05
C LEU A 243 5.75 -13.78 6.43
N VAL A 244 6.78 -13.88 7.27
CA VAL A 244 8.20 -13.88 6.85
C VAL A 244 8.94 -15.08 7.40
N ASP A 245 10.02 -15.47 6.72
CA ASP A 245 10.82 -16.65 7.01
C ASP A 245 12.13 -16.36 7.77
N MET A 246 12.26 -15.18 8.38
CA MET A 246 13.47 -14.76 9.08
C MET A 246 13.16 -14.04 10.40
N PRO A 247 14.09 -14.03 11.36
CA PRO A 247 13.94 -13.27 12.60
C PRO A 247 13.71 -11.76 12.36
N VAL A 248 12.79 -11.18 13.11
CA VAL A 248 12.48 -9.74 13.03
C VAL A 248 13.28 -8.98 14.08
N ASN A 249 14.36 -8.33 13.65
CA ASN A 249 15.24 -7.55 14.52
C ASN A 249 14.92 -6.04 14.48
N ASN A 250 13.69 -5.66 14.83
CA ASN A 250 13.28 -4.26 14.92
C ASN A 250 12.36 -4.02 16.14
N SER A 251 12.72 -3.07 17.00
CA SER A 251 11.98 -2.72 18.21
C SER A 251 10.58 -2.13 17.97
N ARG A 252 10.33 -1.55 16.79
CA ARG A 252 9.02 -1.00 16.36
C ARG A 252 8.06 -2.07 15.85
N LEU A 253 8.58 -3.26 15.56
CA LEU A 253 7.82 -4.39 15.08
C LEU A 253 7.60 -5.39 16.22
N ARG A 254 6.52 -6.13 16.12
CA ARG A 254 6.22 -7.31 16.94
C ARG A 254 6.16 -8.50 16.02
N SER A 255 6.51 -9.67 16.54
CA SER A 255 6.43 -10.91 15.80
C SER A 255 6.03 -12.07 16.71
N ARG A 256 5.37 -13.07 16.12
CA ARG A 256 5.02 -14.35 16.76
C ARG A 256 5.42 -15.48 15.82
N GLU A 257 6.16 -16.45 16.33
CA GLU A 257 6.44 -17.69 15.60
C GLU A 257 5.15 -18.49 15.43
N VAL A 258 4.83 -18.81 14.18
CA VAL A 258 3.64 -19.59 13.81
C VAL A 258 4.01 -21.05 13.61
N LEU A 259 5.17 -21.30 12.99
CA LEU A 259 5.74 -22.63 12.83
C LEU A 259 7.24 -22.53 12.58
N ARG A 260 7.89 -23.69 12.53
CA ARG A 260 9.28 -23.84 12.15
C ARG A 260 9.42 -24.93 11.10
N SER A 261 10.09 -24.62 10.00
CA SER A 261 10.31 -25.55 8.89
C SER A 261 11.72 -26.12 8.94
N HIS A 262 11.83 -27.44 8.80
CA HIS A 262 13.11 -28.14 8.65
C HIS A 262 13.62 -28.04 7.23
N LEU A 263 14.94 -28.00 7.07
CA LEU A 263 15.60 -27.94 5.77
C LEU A 263 16.17 -29.30 5.37
N SER A 264 16.25 -29.53 4.06
CA SER A 264 16.92 -30.67 3.46
C SER A 264 17.78 -30.21 2.29
N CYS A 265 18.91 -30.88 2.08
CA CYS A 265 19.68 -30.77 0.85
C CYS A 265 19.05 -31.73 -0.18
N PHE A 266 18.74 -31.19 -1.35
CA PHE A 266 18.24 -31.94 -2.49
C PHE A 266 19.34 -32.01 -3.54
N LEU A 267 19.65 -33.22 -3.98
CA LEU A 267 20.68 -33.50 -4.98
C LEU A 267 20.17 -34.51 -5.99
N GLN A 268 20.52 -34.31 -7.26
CA GLN A 268 20.30 -35.30 -8.29
C GLN A 268 21.44 -36.32 -8.30
N HIS A 269 21.13 -37.60 -8.42
CA HIS A 269 22.10 -38.67 -8.63
C HIS A 269 21.87 -39.36 -9.98
N GLU A 270 22.95 -39.84 -10.60
CA GLU A 270 22.89 -40.51 -11.91
C GLU A 270 22.55 -42.02 -11.80
N ALA A 271 22.81 -42.67 -10.66
CA ALA A 271 22.62 -44.12 -10.48
C ALA A 271 21.64 -44.46 -9.33
N PRO A 272 20.74 -45.46 -9.44
CA PRO A 272 19.64 -45.69 -8.48
C PRO A 272 20.05 -46.28 -7.12
N GLU A 273 21.33 -46.57 -6.91
CA GLU A 273 21.81 -47.26 -5.71
C GLU A 273 22.52 -46.29 -4.77
N MET A 274 21.76 -45.69 -3.87
CA MET A 274 22.30 -45.19 -2.60
C MET A 274 21.51 -45.83 -1.46
N THR A 275 21.94 -47.02 -1.08
CA THR A 275 21.64 -47.64 0.21
C THR A 275 22.43 -46.90 1.29
N ASP A 276 21.72 -46.34 2.29
CA ASP A 276 22.21 -45.61 3.47
C ASP A 276 22.84 -44.22 3.22
N ALA A 277 22.05 -43.32 2.62
CA ALA A 277 22.41 -41.96 2.19
C ALA A 277 22.35 -40.85 3.26
N ASP A 278 22.75 -41.10 4.50
CA ASP A 278 22.57 -40.15 5.62
C ASP A 278 23.91 -39.64 6.23
N SER A 279 24.95 -39.40 5.42
CA SER A 279 26.22 -38.87 5.95
C SER A 279 26.53 -37.44 5.49
N PRO A 280 26.88 -36.51 6.42
CA PRO A 280 27.34 -35.15 6.09
C PRO A 280 28.49 -35.08 5.07
N SER A 281 29.31 -36.14 4.98
CA SER A 281 30.41 -36.24 4.01
C SER A 281 29.90 -36.34 2.56
N GLN A 282 28.83 -37.09 2.31
CA GLN A 282 28.22 -37.22 0.98
C GLN A 282 27.57 -35.92 0.54
N MET A 283 26.85 -35.24 1.44
CA MET A 283 26.27 -33.93 1.16
C MET A 283 27.36 -32.92 0.79
N ARG A 284 28.48 -32.92 1.53
CA ARG A 284 29.65 -32.08 1.24
C ARG A 284 30.24 -32.37 -0.14
N GLU A 285 30.45 -33.64 -0.49
CA GLU A 285 30.98 -34.01 -1.80
C GLU A 285 30.04 -33.59 -2.94
N ALA A 286 28.73 -33.82 -2.77
CA ALA A 286 27.72 -33.45 -3.76
C ALA A 286 27.68 -31.94 -4.00
N ILE A 287 27.69 -31.12 -2.94
CA ILE A 287 27.66 -29.65 -3.06
C ILE A 287 28.92 -29.10 -3.75
N LEU A 288 30.07 -29.75 -3.56
CA LEU A 288 31.32 -29.34 -4.23
C LEU A 288 31.37 -29.77 -5.70
N LYS A 289 30.69 -30.85 -6.06
CA LYS A 289 30.68 -31.42 -7.42
C LYS A 289 29.61 -30.80 -8.32
N HIS A 290 28.46 -30.41 -7.76
CA HIS A 290 27.30 -29.94 -8.50
C HIS A 290 27.07 -28.43 -8.29
N PRO A 291 26.62 -27.69 -9.33
CA PRO A 291 26.24 -26.30 -9.16
C PRO A 291 25.13 -26.14 -8.11
N LEU A 292 25.27 -25.16 -7.24
CA LEU A 292 24.37 -24.88 -6.14
C LEU A 292 23.39 -23.78 -6.55
N VAL A 293 22.10 -24.02 -6.40
CA VAL A 293 21.06 -22.98 -6.53
C VAL A 293 20.49 -22.62 -5.17
N LEU A 294 20.44 -21.33 -4.85
CA LEU A 294 19.84 -20.82 -3.61
C LEU A 294 19.02 -19.56 -3.89
N PRO A 295 18.06 -19.19 -3.02
CA PRO A 295 17.42 -17.88 -3.08
C PRO A 295 18.39 -16.73 -2.83
N SER A 296 17.95 -15.50 -3.12
CA SER A 296 18.69 -14.30 -2.77
C SER A 296 18.84 -14.15 -1.26
N ARG A 297 19.82 -13.34 -0.83
CA ARG A 297 20.10 -13.05 0.59
C ARG A 297 18.93 -12.37 1.32
N ALA A 298 17.94 -11.86 0.60
CA ALA A 298 16.71 -11.27 1.13
C ALA A 298 15.70 -12.30 1.67
N SER A 299 16.00 -13.61 1.58
CA SER A 299 15.21 -14.71 2.15
C SER A 299 15.89 -15.30 3.39
N GLY A 300 15.08 -15.65 4.41
CA GLY A 300 15.56 -16.37 5.59
C GLY A 300 16.05 -17.79 5.28
N LEU A 301 15.51 -18.42 4.23
CA LEU A 301 16.01 -19.69 3.70
C LEU A 301 17.47 -19.58 3.26
N ARG A 302 17.84 -18.52 2.53
CA ARG A 302 19.24 -18.30 2.11
C ARG A 302 20.15 -18.07 3.31
N GLN A 303 19.75 -17.24 4.26
CA GLN A 303 20.56 -16.97 5.47
C GLN A 303 20.83 -18.25 6.26
N THR A 304 19.81 -19.08 6.46
CA THR A 304 19.94 -20.36 7.17
C THR A 304 20.79 -21.37 6.39
N ALA A 305 20.60 -21.45 5.06
CA ALA A 305 21.42 -22.29 4.19
C ALA A 305 22.89 -21.85 4.19
N GLU A 306 23.16 -20.54 4.19
CA GLU A 306 24.50 -19.98 4.25
C GLU A 306 25.20 -20.32 5.58
N SER A 307 24.51 -20.18 6.72
CA SER A 307 25.05 -20.61 8.02
C SER A 307 25.37 -22.11 8.05
N PHE A 308 24.53 -22.93 7.41
CA PHE A 308 24.81 -24.37 7.29
C PHE A 308 26.03 -24.64 6.39
N LEU A 309 26.14 -23.97 5.24
CA LEU A 309 27.27 -24.13 4.32
C LEU A 309 28.58 -23.66 4.93
N GLU A 310 28.56 -22.57 5.68
CA GLU A 310 29.72 -22.13 6.48
C GLU A 310 30.15 -23.18 7.50
N HIS A 311 29.19 -23.81 8.19
CA HIS A 311 29.46 -24.90 9.12
C HIS A 311 30.03 -26.14 8.41
N LEU A 312 29.48 -26.52 7.26
CA LEU A 312 29.86 -27.74 6.53
C LEU A 312 31.17 -27.60 5.74
N LEU A 313 31.40 -26.45 5.09
CA LEU A 313 32.47 -26.21 4.13
C LEU A 313 33.51 -25.18 4.61
N GLY A 314 33.23 -24.47 5.70
CA GLY A 314 34.06 -23.38 6.25
C GLY A 314 33.65 -21.98 5.76
N PRO A 315 34.24 -20.91 6.33
CA PRO A 315 33.81 -19.52 6.09
C PRO A 315 34.03 -19.04 4.64
N THR A 316 34.88 -19.72 3.87
CA THR A 316 35.15 -19.43 2.46
C THR A 316 34.38 -20.34 1.51
N TRP A 317 33.26 -20.93 1.94
CA TRP A 317 32.48 -21.87 1.12
C TRP A 317 32.09 -21.30 -0.25
N LEU A 318 31.83 -19.99 -0.33
CA LEU A 318 31.40 -19.33 -1.57
C LEU A 318 32.45 -19.45 -2.70
N SER A 319 33.75 -19.51 -2.37
CA SER A 319 34.81 -19.70 -3.38
C SER A 319 34.99 -21.17 -3.81
N LYS A 320 34.28 -22.10 -3.15
CA LYS A 320 34.39 -23.55 -3.39
C LYS A 320 33.24 -24.12 -4.22
N VAL A 321 32.23 -23.30 -4.52
CA VAL A 321 31.01 -23.74 -5.20
C VAL A 321 30.67 -22.81 -6.36
N GLN A 322 29.97 -23.34 -7.36
CA GLN A 322 29.33 -22.53 -8.38
C GLN A 322 27.91 -22.19 -7.93
N LEU A 323 27.64 -20.92 -7.61
CA LEU A 323 26.35 -20.47 -7.10
C LEU A 323 25.49 -19.82 -8.20
N ILE A 324 24.22 -20.18 -8.24
CA ILE A 324 23.16 -19.45 -8.96
C ILE A 324 22.11 -18.96 -7.96
N GLU A 325 21.72 -17.69 -8.06
CA GLU A 325 20.69 -17.09 -7.20
C GLU A 325 19.33 -17.02 -7.93
N ILE A 326 18.29 -17.67 -7.36
CA ILE A 326 16.93 -17.70 -7.90
C ILE A 326 15.92 -17.68 -6.76
N ASP A 327 15.07 -16.66 -6.72
CA ASP A 327 14.01 -16.53 -5.70
C ASP A 327 12.79 -17.42 -5.95
N SER A 328 12.65 -17.99 -7.16
CA SER A 328 11.59 -18.93 -7.50
C SER A 328 11.98 -20.36 -7.14
N ILE A 329 11.47 -20.86 -6.01
CA ILE A 329 11.67 -22.26 -5.59
C ILE A 329 11.21 -23.26 -6.67
N PRO A 330 10.06 -23.08 -7.36
CA PRO A 330 9.70 -23.97 -8.46
C PRO A 330 10.77 -24.07 -9.56
N VAL A 331 11.45 -22.97 -9.88
CA VAL A 331 12.55 -22.96 -10.85
C VAL A 331 13.78 -23.67 -10.28
N ALA A 332 14.12 -23.44 -9.00
CA ALA A 332 15.20 -24.17 -8.33
C ALA A 332 14.93 -25.69 -8.33
N VAL A 333 13.68 -26.12 -8.09
CA VAL A 333 13.28 -27.53 -8.18
C VAL A 333 13.49 -28.09 -9.60
N GLN A 334 13.16 -27.32 -10.64
CA GLN A 334 13.40 -27.76 -12.02
C GLN A 334 14.89 -27.90 -12.34
N LEU A 335 15.75 -27.01 -11.82
CA LEU A 335 17.20 -27.16 -11.94
C LEU A 335 17.72 -28.43 -11.27
N ILE A 336 17.15 -28.81 -10.12
CA ILE A 336 17.50 -30.04 -9.42
C ILE A 336 17.04 -31.26 -10.22
N VAL A 337 15.80 -31.29 -10.68
CA VAL A 337 15.23 -32.49 -11.35
C VAL A 337 15.79 -32.67 -12.78
N GLY A 338 15.99 -31.58 -13.51
CA GLY A 338 16.29 -31.62 -14.94
C GLY A 338 17.74 -31.33 -15.33
N HIS A 339 18.54 -30.74 -14.44
CA HIS A 339 19.81 -30.12 -14.81
C HIS A 339 20.99 -30.44 -13.89
N GLY A 340 20.84 -31.35 -12.92
CA GLY A 340 21.95 -31.81 -12.07
C GLY A 340 22.41 -30.82 -11.01
N TYR A 341 21.56 -29.85 -10.65
CA TYR A 341 21.85 -28.89 -9.58
C TYR A 341 21.55 -29.47 -8.20
N CYS A 342 22.19 -28.91 -7.18
CA CYS A 342 21.81 -29.14 -5.78
C CYS A 342 21.23 -27.87 -5.15
N SER A 343 20.41 -28.03 -4.11
CA SER A 343 19.84 -26.90 -3.36
C SER A 343 19.52 -27.28 -1.92
N ILE A 344 19.43 -26.27 -1.05
CA ILE A 344 18.94 -26.42 0.32
C ILE A 344 17.56 -25.76 0.38
N LEU A 345 16.53 -26.56 0.60
CA LEU A 345 15.12 -26.15 0.54
C LEU A 345 14.35 -26.68 1.76
N PRO A 346 13.14 -26.16 2.05
CA PRO A 346 12.27 -26.75 3.05
C PRO A 346 11.99 -28.23 2.75
N SER A 347 12.02 -29.07 3.78
CA SER A 347 11.83 -30.52 3.66
C SER A 347 10.44 -30.92 3.17
N SER A 348 9.48 -29.97 3.24
CA SER A 348 8.13 -30.07 2.69
C SER A 348 8.06 -29.94 1.16
N VAL A 349 9.15 -29.54 0.51
CA VAL A 349 9.25 -29.59 -0.95
C VAL A 349 9.24 -31.04 -1.40
N GLY A 350 8.09 -31.50 -1.88
CA GLY A 350 7.87 -32.87 -2.35
C GLY A 350 8.39 -33.06 -3.77
N ILE A 351 9.67 -33.43 -3.92
CA ILE A 351 10.22 -33.87 -5.21
C ILE A 351 9.99 -35.38 -5.34
N THR A 352 9.19 -35.80 -6.31
CA THR A 352 8.81 -37.20 -6.54
C THR A 352 9.73 -37.95 -7.50
N SER A 353 10.80 -37.30 -8.00
CA SER A 353 11.73 -37.92 -8.94
C SER A 353 12.60 -38.98 -8.23
N PRO A 354 12.68 -40.21 -8.76
CA PRO A 354 13.53 -41.27 -8.19
C PRO A 354 15.02 -41.00 -8.38
N LYS A 355 15.39 -39.95 -9.13
CA LYS A 355 16.77 -39.51 -9.33
C LYS A 355 17.20 -38.42 -8.34
N VAL A 356 16.33 -38.04 -7.40
CA VAL A 356 16.61 -36.96 -6.44
C VAL A 356 16.64 -37.55 -5.04
N THR A 357 17.80 -37.40 -4.40
CA THR A 357 17.98 -37.74 -2.99
C THR A 357 17.72 -36.51 -2.13
N ARG A 358 16.99 -36.71 -1.04
CA ARG A 358 16.75 -35.72 0.00
C ARG A 358 17.52 -36.10 1.25
N ILE A 359 18.51 -35.29 1.63
CA ILE A 359 19.29 -35.49 2.87
C ILE A 359 18.88 -34.41 3.88
N PRO A 360 18.26 -34.77 5.02
CA PRO A 360 17.85 -33.80 6.04
C PRO A 360 19.04 -33.04 6.65
N LEU A 361 18.86 -31.74 6.91
CA LEU A 361 19.83 -30.96 7.69
C LEU A 361 19.61 -31.16 9.20
N PRO A 362 20.63 -30.93 10.05
CA PRO A 362 20.45 -30.90 11.49
C PRO A 362 19.37 -29.90 11.93
N MET A 363 18.61 -30.24 12.97
CA MET A 363 17.45 -29.47 13.45
C MET A 363 17.78 -28.02 13.85
N THR A 364 19.05 -27.74 14.18
CA THR A 364 19.58 -26.39 14.45
C THR A 364 19.45 -25.45 13.25
N PHE A 365 19.45 -26.00 12.03
CA PHE A 365 19.29 -25.25 10.78
C PHE A 365 17.83 -25.36 10.32
N SER A 366 16.97 -24.59 10.98
CA SER A 366 15.55 -24.51 10.68
C SER A 366 15.12 -23.08 10.44
N VAL A 367 14.13 -22.92 9.55
CA VAL A 367 13.63 -21.62 9.13
C VAL A 367 12.33 -21.34 9.89
N PRO A 368 12.28 -20.29 10.73
CA PRO A 368 11.04 -19.92 11.41
C PRO A 368 10.07 -19.30 10.38
N LEU A 369 8.77 -19.51 10.57
CA LEU A 369 7.75 -18.71 9.90
C LEU A 369 7.10 -17.81 10.94
N LEU A 370 7.34 -16.52 10.81
CA LEU A 370 6.89 -15.51 11.76
C LEU A 370 5.76 -14.69 11.15
N LEU A 371 4.68 -14.50 11.91
CA LEU A 371 3.77 -13.39 11.68
C LEU A 371 4.39 -12.15 12.31
N ALA A 372 4.58 -11.08 11.54
CA ALA A 372 5.12 -9.81 11.99
C ALA A 372 4.15 -8.66 11.72
N TRP A 373 4.07 -7.70 12.64
CA TRP A 373 3.19 -6.54 12.55
C TRP A 373 3.79 -5.32 13.26
N ARG A 374 3.29 -4.13 12.97
CA ARG A 374 3.68 -2.91 13.70
C ARG A 374 3.06 -2.89 15.09
N ALA A 375 3.76 -2.33 16.07
CA ALA A 375 3.24 -2.11 17.42
C ALA A 375 2.21 -0.96 17.52
N ASP A 376 1.36 -0.77 16.50
CA ASP A 376 0.26 0.19 16.47
C ASP A 376 -1.10 -0.54 16.59
N ASP A 377 -2.18 0.22 16.81
CA ASP A 377 -3.53 -0.34 17.01
C ASP A 377 -3.98 -1.17 15.80
N ARG A 378 -3.65 -0.71 14.59
CA ARG A 378 -4.07 -1.34 13.34
C ARG A 378 -3.33 -2.65 13.07
N GLY A 379 -2.01 -2.67 13.21
CA GLY A 379 -1.21 -3.89 13.08
C GLY A 379 -1.56 -4.91 14.16
N THR A 380 -1.83 -4.44 15.38
CA THR A 380 -2.27 -5.32 16.48
C THR A 380 -3.63 -5.94 16.22
N ASP A 381 -4.63 -5.19 15.71
CA ASP A 381 -5.93 -5.74 15.31
C ASP A 381 -5.78 -6.75 14.16
N MET A 382 -4.98 -6.45 13.14
CA MET A 382 -4.69 -7.40 12.05
C MET A 382 -4.09 -8.69 12.58
N ALA A 383 -3.06 -8.58 13.42
CA ALA A 383 -2.39 -9.73 14.00
C ALA A 383 -3.38 -10.57 14.81
N GLN A 384 -4.17 -9.97 15.70
CA GLN A 384 -5.18 -10.70 16.47
C GLN A 384 -6.18 -11.45 15.58
N ARG A 385 -6.67 -10.82 14.50
CA ARG A 385 -7.56 -11.49 13.54
C ARG A 385 -6.89 -12.67 12.87
N VAL A 386 -5.67 -12.50 12.36
CA VAL A 386 -4.90 -13.58 11.73
C VAL A 386 -4.68 -14.72 12.71
N LEU A 387 -4.21 -14.43 13.93
CA LEU A 387 -3.97 -15.43 14.96
C LEU A 387 -5.25 -16.17 15.34
N GLN A 388 -6.39 -15.48 15.47
CA GLN A 388 -7.69 -16.14 15.67
C GLN A 388 -8.04 -17.10 14.55
N LEU A 389 -7.70 -16.80 13.29
CA LEU A 389 -7.94 -17.71 12.16
C LEU A 389 -6.99 -18.93 12.16
N LEU A 390 -5.81 -18.81 12.78
CA LEU A 390 -4.83 -19.88 12.89
C LEU A 390 -5.11 -20.80 14.09
N ASP A 391 -5.53 -20.23 15.22
CA ASP A 391 -5.73 -20.93 16.49
C ASP A 391 -7.05 -21.74 16.54
N MET A 392 -7.95 -21.67 15.53
CA MET A 392 -9.21 -22.47 15.46
C MET A 392 -9.01 -23.98 15.23
N THR A 393 -7.85 -24.52 15.54
CA THR A 393 -7.60 -25.96 15.64
C THR A 393 -7.70 -26.42 17.10
N SER A 394 -8.90 -26.26 17.67
CA SER A 394 -9.35 -27.05 18.83
C SER A 394 -10.58 -27.83 18.43
#